data_AF-A0A834RIN0-F1
#
_entry.id   AF-A0A834RIN0-F1
#
_cell.length_a   1.000
_cell.length_b   1.000
_cell.length_c   1.000
_cell.angle_alpha   90.00
_cell.angle_beta   90.00
_cell.angle_gamma   90.00
#
_symmetry.space_group_name_H-M   'P 1'
#
loop_
_entity.id
_entity.type
_entity.pdbx_description
1 polymer ?
#
loop_
_entity_poly.entity_id
_entity_poly.type
_entity_poly.pdbx_seq_one_letter_code
_entity_poly.pdbx_strand_id
1 'polypeptide(L)'
;MQADNPLLSLSTPPQPLEITHHNLVIKCAHMSRRILGVRVLDTGVARDVSGVVRVTEQRSHFIGARPGKKDGGDDGNGGEFLYQVKGDGSVKVFERGAGGEA
;
A
#
# COMPACT_ATOMS: atom_id res chain seq x y z
N MET A 1 2.29 -1.99 11.93
CA MET A 1 3.59 -2.11 11.21
C MET A 1 3.38 -2.61 9.78
N GLN A 2 4.08 -2.05 8.79
CA GLN A 2 3.96 -2.44 7.36
C GLN A 2 4.70 -3.76 7.08
N ALA A 3 4.14 -4.60 6.22
CA ALA A 3 4.63 -5.96 5.99
C ALA A 3 6.04 -6.05 5.37
N ASP A 4 6.43 -5.05 4.60
CA ASP A 4 7.74 -4.93 3.92
C ASP A 4 8.80 -4.21 4.74
N ASN A 5 8.46 -3.66 5.92
CA ASN A 5 9.41 -2.94 6.76
C ASN A 5 10.70 -3.74 7.10
N PRO A 6 10.64 -5.05 7.40
CA PRO A 6 11.84 -5.85 7.64
C PRO A 6 12.79 -5.93 6.43
N LEU A 7 12.28 -5.72 5.21
CA LEU A 7 13.07 -5.77 3.99
C LEU A 7 13.70 -4.42 3.65
N LEU A 8 13.20 -3.35 4.28
CA LEU A 8 13.68 -1.98 4.09
C LEU A 8 14.66 -1.58 5.20
N SER A 9 14.51 -2.13 6.41
CA SER A 9 15.41 -1.87 7.54
C SER A 9 16.73 -2.62 7.42
N LEU A 10 17.84 -1.91 7.57
CA LEU A 10 19.20 -2.50 7.62
C LEU A 10 19.69 -2.57 9.07
N SER A 11 20.46 -3.61 9.39
CA SER A 11 21.19 -3.68 10.66
C SER A 11 22.36 -2.69 10.68
N THR A 12 22.95 -2.47 11.86
CA THR A 12 24.15 -1.62 12.01
C THR A 12 25.27 -2.46 12.66
N PRO A 13 26.32 -2.86 11.93
CA PRO A 13 26.59 -2.59 10.51
C PRO A 13 25.73 -3.44 9.55
N PRO A 14 25.36 -2.93 8.35
CA PRO A 14 24.51 -3.65 7.40
C PRO A 14 25.15 -4.94 6.91
N GLN A 15 24.38 -6.03 6.88
CA GLN A 15 24.85 -7.30 6.33
C GLN A 15 24.71 -7.31 4.79
N PRO A 16 25.62 -7.97 4.05
CA PRO A 16 25.54 -8.01 2.58
C PRO A 16 24.19 -8.51 2.04
N LEU A 17 23.60 -9.52 2.70
CA LEU A 17 22.28 -10.05 2.32
C LEU A 17 21.16 -9.01 2.50
N GLU A 18 21.20 -8.24 3.59
CA GLU A 18 20.21 -7.17 3.85
C GLU A 18 20.30 -6.09 2.77
N ILE A 19 21.53 -5.71 2.37
CA ILE A 19 21.77 -4.76 1.29
C ILE A 19 21.20 -5.28 -0.03
N THR A 20 21.45 -6.55 -0.37
CA THR A 20 20.92 -7.15 -1.60
C THR A 20 19.40 -7.17 -1.62
N HIS A 21 18.76 -7.53 -0.50
CA HIS A 21 17.31 -7.57 -0.40
C HIS A 21 16.69 -6.17 -0.49
N HIS A 22 17.23 -5.21 0.27
CA HIS A 22 16.81 -3.81 0.24
C HIS A 22 16.85 -3.25 -1.19
N ASN A 23 17.96 -3.47 -1.90
CA ASN A 23 18.13 -3.04 -3.28
C ASN A 23 17.14 -3.71 -4.24
N LEU A 24 16.82 -4.99 -4.04
CA LEU A 24 15.84 -5.69 -4.86
C LEU A 24 14.45 -5.05 -4.70
N VAL A 25 13.98 -4.86 -3.46
CA VAL A 25 12.67 -4.29 -3.16
C VAL A 25 12.55 -2.87 -3.72
N ILE A 26 13.57 -2.02 -3.54
CA ILE A 26 13.60 -0.66 -4.08
C ILE A 26 13.54 -0.65 -5.61
N LYS A 27 14.31 -1.52 -6.28
CA LYS A 27 14.27 -1.62 -7.74
C LYS A 27 12.88 -2.06 -8.24
N CYS A 28 12.28 -3.06 -7.60
CA CYS A 28 10.92 -3.48 -7.90
C CYS A 28 9.92 -2.33 -7.74
N ALA A 29 10.05 -1.53 -6.67
CA ALA A 29 9.21 -0.36 -6.44
C ALA A 29 9.34 0.68 -7.56
N HIS A 30 10.56 1.03 -7.99
CA HIS A 30 10.81 1.98 -9.08
C HIS A 30 10.31 1.48 -10.45
N MET A 31 10.37 0.18 -10.71
CA MET A 31 9.85 -0.41 -11.95
C MET A 31 8.32 -0.57 -11.94
N SER A 32 7.68 -0.41 -10.79
CA SER A 32 6.24 -0.61 -10.63
C SER A 32 5.46 0.65 -10.97
N ARG A 33 4.35 0.51 -11.69
CA ARG A 33 3.39 1.61 -11.90
C ARG A 33 2.65 1.94 -10.61
N ARG A 34 2.33 0.93 -9.80
CA ARG A 34 1.61 1.05 -8.54
C ARG A 34 2.25 0.15 -7.49
N ILE A 35 2.30 0.63 -6.26
CA ILE A 35 2.79 -0.09 -5.09
C ILE A 35 1.63 -0.26 -4.13
N LEU A 36 1.39 -1.49 -3.68
CA LEU A 36 0.36 -1.80 -2.69
C LEU A 36 1.06 -2.19 -1.38
N GLY A 37 0.98 -1.32 -0.38
CA GLY A 37 1.51 -1.58 0.96
C GLY A 37 0.43 -2.11 1.88
N VAL A 38 0.66 -3.23 2.55
CA VAL A 38 -0.30 -3.83 3.50
C VAL A 38 0.22 -3.71 4.91
N ARG A 39 -0.65 -3.32 5.85
CA ARG A 39 -0.37 -3.33 7.29
C ARG A 39 -1.55 -3.86 8.07
N VAL A 40 -1.28 -4.52 9.19
CA VAL A 40 -2.31 -4.86 10.19
C VAL A 40 -2.72 -3.58 10.93
N LEU A 41 -3.93 -3.55 11.48
CA LEU A 41 -4.39 -2.45 12.31
C LEU A 41 -3.48 -2.26 13.53
N ASP A 42 -3.02 -1.02 13.75
CA ASP A 42 -2.17 -0.68 14.89
C ASP A 42 -2.96 -0.70 16.22
N THR A 43 -4.30 -0.70 16.16
CA THR A 43 -5.22 -0.79 17.32
C THR A 43 -5.51 -2.23 17.79
N GLY A 44 -5.01 -3.25 17.08
CA GLY A 44 -5.31 -4.66 17.37
C GLY A 44 -6.40 -5.27 16.49
N VAL A 45 -6.91 -6.45 16.88
CA VAL A 45 -7.79 -7.29 16.06
C VAL A 45 -9.23 -6.75 16.06
N ALA A 46 -9.80 -6.55 14.88
CA ALA A 46 -11.23 -6.32 14.70
C ALA A 46 -11.88 -7.55 14.04
N ARG A 47 -13.15 -7.84 14.38
CA ARG A 47 -13.90 -8.97 13.77
C ARG A 47 -14.05 -8.80 12.26
N ASP A 48 -14.27 -7.56 11.82
CA ASP A 48 -14.63 -7.25 10.45
C ASP A 48 -13.54 -6.56 9.64
N VAL A 49 -12.37 -6.34 10.23
CA VAL A 49 -11.24 -5.66 9.57
C VAL A 49 -9.93 -6.33 9.99
N SER A 50 -9.20 -6.83 9.01
CA SER A 50 -7.88 -7.43 9.19
C SER A 50 -6.75 -6.40 9.12
N GLY A 51 -6.92 -5.34 8.33
CA GLY A 51 -5.89 -4.31 8.20
C GLY A 51 -6.20 -3.23 7.17
N VAL A 52 -5.15 -2.52 6.78
CA VAL A 52 -5.17 -1.46 5.77
C VAL A 52 -4.30 -1.84 4.58
N VAL A 53 -4.81 -1.65 3.37
CA VAL A 53 -4.02 -1.62 2.13
C VAL A 53 -3.90 -0.17 1.67
N ARG A 54 -2.67 0.31 1.49
CA ARG A 54 -2.37 1.60 0.89
C ARG A 54 -1.93 1.39 -0.55
N VAL A 55 -2.58 2.08 -1.48
CA VAL A 55 -2.14 2.13 -2.88
C VAL A 55 -1.27 3.37 -3.04
N THR A 56 -0.17 3.27 -3.78
CA THR A 56 0.66 4.40 -4.19
C THR A 56 0.88 4.29 -5.69
N GLU A 57 0.45 5.29 -6.46
CA GLU A 57 0.64 5.31 -7.92
C GLU A 57 1.86 6.17 -8.27
N GLN A 58 2.76 5.63 -9.07
CA GLN A 58 3.88 6.36 -9.62
C GLN A 58 3.35 7.31 -10.70
N ARG A 59 3.37 8.62 -10.42
CA ARG A 59 3.07 9.63 -11.43
C ARG A 59 4.22 9.64 -12.44
N SER A 60 3.99 9.03 -13.60
CA SER A 60 4.88 9.20 -14.73
C SER A 60 4.75 10.64 -15.23
N HIS A 61 5.60 11.54 -14.74
CA HIS A 61 5.79 12.85 -15.36
C HIS A 61 6.57 12.65 -16.67
N PHE A 62 5.94 12.02 -17.67
CA PHE A 62 6.34 12.27 -19.05
C PHE A 62 5.97 13.74 -19.35
N ILE A 63 7.01 14.51 -19.65
CA ILE A 63 6.94 15.86 -20.21
C ILE A 63 5.98 15.82 -21.41
N GLY A 64 4.76 16.35 -21.27
CA GLY A 64 3.87 16.55 -22.43
C GLY A 64 2.36 16.41 -22.22
N ALA A 65 1.85 15.85 -21.11
CA ALA A 65 0.40 15.76 -20.89
C ALA A 65 -0.12 17.00 -20.15
N ARG A 66 -0.97 17.78 -20.84
CA ARG A 66 -1.59 19.03 -20.37
C ARG A 66 -2.31 18.86 -19.01
N PRO A 67 -2.36 19.91 -18.16
CA PRO A 67 -3.17 19.90 -16.95
C PRO A 67 -4.64 20.05 -17.39
N GLY A 68 -5.33 18.93 -17.55
CA GLY A 68 -6.68 18.90 -18.10
C GLY A 68 -7.58 17.92 -17.38
N LYS A 69 -8.51 18.49 -16.60
CA LYS A 69 -9.75 17.90 -16.09
C LYS A 69 -9.67 16.97 -14.86
N LYS A 70 -9.90 17.59 -13.71
CA LYS A 70 -10.68 17.05 -12.60
C LYS A 70 -12.13 16.87 -13.08
N ASP A 71 -12.53 15.67 -13.43
CA ASP A 71 -13.94 15.25 -13.48
C ASP A 71 -14.11 14.19 -12.39
N GLY A 72 -15.17 14.34 -11.59
CA GLY A 72 -15.27 13.82 -10.23
C GLY A 72 -15.25 12.29 -10.05
N GLY A 73 -14.79 11.90 -8.86
CA GLY A 73 -14.78 10.53 -8.33
C GLY A 73 -13.37 9.97 -8.25
N ASP A 74 -12.78 10.03 -7.05
CA ASP A 74 -11.50 9.38 -6.70
C ASP A 74 -10.28 9.85 -7.53
N ASP A 75 -9.78 11.05 -7.22
CA ASP A 75 -8.52 11.58 -7.76
C ASP A 75 -7.39 10.58 -7.51
N GLY A 76 -6.79 10.06 -8.60
CA GLY A 76 -5.70 9.07 -8.69
C GLY A 76 -4.42 9.40 -7.91
N ASN A 77 -4.56 9.53 -6.61
CA ASN A 77 -3.55 9.80 -5.61
C ASN A 77 -3.75 8.71 -4.56
N GLY A 78 -3.04 7.59 -4.74
CA GLY A 78 -3.38 6.31 -4.13
C GLY A 78 -3.93 6.39 -2.69
N GLY A 79 -5.08 5.75 -2.49
CA GLY A 79 -5.86 5.78 -1.26
C GLY A 79 -5.50 4.67 -0.26
N GLU A 80 -6.02 4.81 0.95
CA GLU A 80 -6.01 3.76 1.98
C GLU A 80 -7.38 3.07 2.04
N PHE A 81 -7.36 1.74 2.01
CA PHE A 81 -8.54 0.89 2.06
C PHE A 81 -8.44 -0.07 3.25
N LEU A 82 -9.58 -0.43 3.82
CA LEU A 82 -9.67 -1.50 4.80
C LEU A 82 -9.79 -2.83 4.07
N TYR A 83 -9.16 -3.89 4.59
CA TYR A 83 -9.38 -5.25 4.10
C TYR A 83 -9.78 -6.20 5.22
N GLN A 84 -10.58 -7.20 4.88
CA GLN A 84 -10.97 -8.31 5.74
C GLN A 84 -10.63 -9.63 5.06
N VAL A 85 -9.85 -10.47 5.74
CA VAL A 85 -9.64 -11.87 5.37
C VAL A 85 -10.58 -12.72 6.20
N LYS A 86 -11.43 -13.52 5.56
CA LYS A 86 -12.36 -14.43 6.21
C LYS A 86 -11.71 -15.79 6.50
N GLY A 87 -12.34 -16.58 7.37
CA GLY A 87 -11.86 -17.94 7.71
C GLY A 87 -11.82 -18.92 6.54
N ASP A 88 -12.55 -18.64 5.45
CA ASP A 88 -12.52 -19.40 4.20
C ASP A 88 -11.41 -18.94 3.23
N GLY A 89 -10.59 -17.96 3.62
CA GLY A 89 -9.53 -17.37 2.80
C GLY A 89 -10.00 -16.30 1.82
N SER A 90 -11.30 -15.99 1.75
CA SER A 90 -11.80 -14.89 0.91
C SER A 90 -11.40 -13.53 1.47
N VAL A 91 -11.19 -12.55 0.57
CA VAL A 91 -10.79 -11.18 0.93
C VAL A 91 -11.83 -10.18 0.42
N LYS A 92 -12.23 -9.26 1.30
CA LYS A 92 -13.02 -8.08 0.93
C LYS A 92 -12.24 -6.80 1.22
N VAL A 93 -12.41 -5.79 0.37
CA VAL A 93 -11.75 -4.48 0.48
C VAL A 93 -12.82 -3.39 0.47
N PHE A 94 -12.69 -2.40 1.35
CA PHE A 94 -13.69 -1.35 1.55
C PHE A 94 -13.01 0.01 1.74
N GLU A 95 -13.69 1.08 1.34
CA GLU A 95 -13.25 2.45 1.61
C GLU A 95 -13.33 2.76 3.12
N ARG A 96 -12.36 3.53 3.60
CA ARG A 96 -12.33 3.95 5.00
C ARG A 96 -13.41 5.00 5.25
N GLY A 97 -14.48 4.62 5.95
CA GLY A 97 -15.59 5.52 6.33
C GLY A 97 -16.97 5.10 5.82
N ALA A 98 -17.06 4.09 4.95
CA ALA A 98 -18.34 3.60 4.42
C ALA A 98 -19.17 2.76 5.41
N GLY A 99 -18.80 2.73 6.70
CA GLY A 99 -19.43 1.91 7.74
C GLY A 99 -20.41 2.65 8.66
N GLY A 100 -20.79 3.88 8.33
CA GLY A 100 -21.73 4.68 9.13
C GLY A 100 -22.91 5.16 8.29
N GLU A 101 -23.88 4.29 8.04
CA GLU A 101 -25.32 4.60 7.94
C GLU A 101 -26.09 3.29 7.72
N ALA A 102 -26.99 3.00 8.65
CA ALA A 102 -28.13 2.10 8.53
C ALA A 102 -29.35 2.85 9.06
#